data_AF-A0AA88NDC1-F1
#
_entry.id   AF-A0AA88NDC1-F1
#
_cell.length_a   1.000
_cell.length_b   1.000
_cell.length_c   1.000
_cell.angle_alpha   90.00
_cell.angle_beta   90.00
_cell.angle_gamma   90.00
#
_symmetry.space_group_name_H-M   'P 1'
#
loop_
_entity.id
_entity.type
_entity.pdbx_description
1 polymer ?
#
loop_
_entity_poly.entity_id
_entity_poly.type
_entity_poly.pdbx_seq_one_letter_code
_entity_poly.pdbx_strand_id
1 'polypeptide(L)'
;MVTLLSAEEHHDDCLRLSLTSIYLFSILAIVRCEVEVQAYLGEDVLLPCVYSRISPVPETGSIFWRDKDNNAMLNVIRKETTESFECRNFRGRVKGFPDQYRKGNFSIILKNVSLLDRGAYECHVPAVDFMCRVQLAVSGERPASTSPAPGSSVHGGAVTLHSLHLTLLSVLLSVLVGSELCFFS
;
A
#
# COMPACT_ATOMS: atom_id res chain seq x y z
N MET A 1 -9.28 -44.37 -30.72
CA MET A 1 -10.12 -43.16 -30.84
C MET A 1 -10.70 -42.76 -29.50
N VAL A 2 -11.25 -43.69 -28.70
CA VAL A 2 -11.78 -43.39 -27.35
C VAL A 2 -10.71 -42.95 -26.33
N THR A 3 -9.48 -43.47 -26.41
CA THR A 3 -8.37 -43.12 -25.48
C THR A 3 -7.76 -41.74 -25.69
N LEU A 4 -7.85 -41.16 -26.90
CA LEU A 4 -7.34 -39.81 -27.19
C LEU A 4 -8.32 -38.72 -26.71
N LEU A 5 -9.63 -38.98 -26.83
CA LEU A 5 -10.68 -38.08 -26.31
C LEU A 5 -10.60 -37.92 -24.79
N SER A 6 -10.34 -39.00 -24.05
CA SER A 6 -10.19 -38.93 -22.59
C SER A 6 -8.93 -38.19 -22.15
N ALA A 7 -7.83 -38.27 -22.90
CA ALA A 7 -6.61 -37.51 -22.60
C ALA A 7 -6.75 -36.02 -22.92
N GLU A 8 -7.49 -35.67 -23.97
CA GLU A 8 -7.78 -34.27 -24.36
C GLU A 8 -8.74 -33.62 -23.36
N GLU A 9 -9.76 -34.35 -22.89
CA GLU A 9 -10.69 -33.92 -21.84
C GLU A 9 -9.96 -33.77 -20.48
N HIS A 10 -9.01 -34.66 -20.18
CA HIS A 10 -8.18 -34.59 -18.97
C HIS A 10 -7.16 -33.43 -19.00
N HIS A 11 -6.61 -33.12 -20.18
CA HIS A 11 -5.73 -31.97 -20.39
C HIS A 11 -6.46 -30.64 -20.19
N ASP A 12 -7.68 -30.53 -20.70
CA ASP A 12 -8.54 -29.36 -20.54
C ASP A 12 -8.95 -29.12 -19.08
N ASP A 13 -9.20 -30.18 -18.30
CA ASP A 13 -9.52 -30.08 -16.87
C ASP A 13 -8.29 -29.64 -16.04
N CYS A 14 -7.09 -30.15 -16.35
CA CYS A 14 -5.83 -29.76 -15.72
C CYS A 14 -5.49 -28.27 -16.01
N LEU A 15 -5.73 -27.82 -17.25
CA LEU A 15 -5.63 -26.41 -17.65
C LEU A 15 -6.66 -25.54 -16.90
N ARG A 16 -7.90 -25.99 -16.73
CA ARG A 16 -8.92 -25.27 -15.96
C ARG A 16 -8.60 -25.18 -14.47
N LEU A 17 -8.08 -26.25 -13.86
CA LEU A 17 -7.66 -26.29 -12.45
C LEU A 17 -6.46 -25.37 -12.18
N SER A 18 -5.48 -25.34 -13.08
CA SER A 18 -4.33 -24.43 -12.96
C SER A 18 -4.74 -22.97 -13.17
N LEU A 19 -5.58 -22.66 -14.16
CA LEU A 19 -6.10 -21.31 -14.41
C LEU A 19 -6.97 -20.80 -13.27
N THR A 20 -7.81 -21.64 -12.67
CA THR A 20 -8.64 -21.25 -11.51
C THR A 20 -7.79 -21.02 -10.25
N SER A 21 -6.74 -21.82 -10.05
CA SER A 21 -5.77 -21.60 -8.97
C SER A 21 -5.01 -20.28 -9.17
N ILE A 22 -4.49 -20.00 -10.37
CA ILE A 22 -3.85 -18.72 -10.71
C ILE A 22 -4.82 -17.56 -10.52
N TYR A 23 -6.08 -17.70 -10.95
CA TYR A 23 -7.11 -16.68 -10.76
C TYR A 23 -7.39 -16.44 -9.27
N LEU A 24 -7.57 -17.49 -8.46
CA LEU A 24 -7.78 -17.38 -7.02
C LEU A 24 -6.57 -16.76 -6.30
N PHE A 25 -5.34 -17.16 -6.65
CA PHE A 25 -4.11 -16.56 -6.14
C PHE A 25 -3.97 -15.08 -6.58
N SER A 26 -4.33 -14.75 -7.81
CA SER A 26 -4.32 -13.37 -8.32
C SER A 26 -5.37 -12.48 -7.64
N ILE A 27 -6.52 -13.04 -7.26
CA ILE A 27 -7.53 -12.37 -6.42
C ILE A 27 -7.03 -12.20 -4.99
N LEU A 28 -6.30 -13.18 -4.44
CA LEU A 28 -5.74 -13.12 -3.09
C LEU A 28 -4.52 -12.17 -3.01
N ALA A 29 -3.80 -11.97 -4.12
CA ALA A 29 -2.63 -11.11 -4.23
C ALA A 29 -2.97 -9.63 -4.53
N ILE A 30 -4.12 -9.13 -4.05
CA ILE A 30 -4.42 -7.69 -4.09
C ILE A 30 -3.28 -6.97 -3.36
N VAL A 31 -2.48 -6.23 -4.14
CA VAL A 31 -1.37 -5.41 -3.63
C VAL A 31 -1.97 -4.33 -2.74
N ARG A 32 -1.77 -4.47 -1.43
CA ARG A 32 -2.12 -3.45 -0.45
C ARG A 32 -0.94 -2.51 -0.27
N CYS A 33 -1.19 -1.20 -0.33
CA CYS A 33 -0.17 -0.21 0.00
C CYS A 33 -0.03 -0.15 1.52
N GLU A 34 1.13 -0.55 2.03
CA GLU A 34 1.49 -0.47 3.45
C GLU A 34 2.91 0.09 3.58
N VAL A 35 3.06 1.16 4.38
CA VAL A 35 4.32 1.89 4.52
C VAL A 35 4.63 2.09 6.00
N GLU A 36 5.88 1.87 6.39
CA GLU A 36 6.36 2.17 7.74
C GLU A 36 7.07 3.52 7.78
N VAL A 37 6.78 4.31 8.80
CA VAL A 37 7.39 5.62 9.04
C VAL A 37 7.87 5.68 10.48
N GLN A 38 9.13 6.06 10.67
CA GLN A 38 9.72 6.30 11.98
C GLN A 38 9.77 7.81 12.25
N ALA A 39 9.34 8.21 13.45
CA ALA A 39 9.48 9.56 13.95
C ALA A 39 10.00 9.58 15.40
N TYR A 40 10.52 10.72 15.82
CA TYR A 40 10.95 10.98 17.19
C TYR A 40 10.07 12.04 17.84
N LEU A 41 10.03 12.06 19.17
CA LEU A 41 9.20 12.99 19.92
C LEU A 41 9.43 14.46 19.51
N GLY A 42 8.35 15.16 19.24
CA GLY A 42 8.35 16.58 18.88
C GLY A 42 8.64 16.87 17.40
N GLU A 43 8.94 15.85 16.58
CA GLU A 43 9.20 16.04 15.16
C GLU A 43 7.93 16.32 14.34
N ASP A 44 8.14 16.96 13.19
CA ASP A 44 7.17 17.00 12.11
C ASP A 44 7.49 15.84 11.16
N VAL A 45 6.53 14.94 10.95
CA VAL A 45 6.72 13.74 10.12
C VAL A 45 5.86 13.79 8.87
N LEU A 46 6.41 13.31 7.75
CA LEU A 46 5.67 13.12 6.51
C LEU A 46 5.02 11.72 6.53
N LEU A 47 3.69 11.67 6.42
CA LEU A 47 2.95 10.44 6.15
C LEU A 47 2.71 10.34 4.63
N PRO A 48 3.37 9.39 3.94
CA PRO A 48 3.32 9.31 2.49
C PRO A 48 1.99 8.73 2.00
N CYS A 49 1.41 9.35 0.98
CA CYS A 49 0.31 8.80 0.21
C CYS A 49 0.45 9.27 -1.23
N VAL A 50 1.05 8.44 -2.08
CA VAL A 50 1.36 8.78 -3.47
C VAL A 50 0.73 7.76 -4.40
N TYR A 51 -0.20 8.23 -5.23
CA TYR A 51 -0.80 7.48 -6.31
C TYR A 51 0.01 7.69 -7.59
N SER A 52 0.83 6.69 -7.94
CA SER A 52 1.74 6.74 -9.10
C SER A 52 1.19 6.03 -10.35
N ARG A 53 -0.10 5.70 -10.43
CA ARG A 53 -0.66 4.99 -11.59
C ARG A 53 -0.95 5.94 -12.76
N ILE A 54 -1.06 5.37 -13.95
CA ILE A 54 -1.20 6.05 -15.25
C ILE A 54 -2.52 6.85 -15.35
N SER A 55 -3.55 6.46 -14.61
CA SER A 55 -4.84 7.14 -14.66
C SER A 55 -4.78 8.50 -13.97
N PRO A 56 -5.21 9.60 -14.61
CA PRO A 56 -5.28 10.89 -13.96
C PRO A 56 -6.30 10.86 -12.81
N VAL A 57 -5.95 11.51 -11.69
CA VAL A 57 -6.87 11.71 -10.57
C VAL A 57 -7.96 12.69 -11.02
N PRO A 58 -9.25 12.35 -10.88
CA PRO A 58 -10.34 13.26 -11.22
C PRO A 58 -10.21 14.59 -10.47
N GLU A 59 -10.47 15.71 -11.16
CA GLU A 59 -10.34 17.05 -10.58
C GLU A 59 -11.23 17.26 -9.33
N THR A 60 -12.33 16.51 -9.22
CA THR A 60 -13.35 16.64 -8.17
C THR A 60 -13.24 15.56 -7.08
N GLY A 61 -12.11 14.84 -7.01
CA GLY A 61 -11.90 13.76 -6.05
C GLY A 61 -11.89 14.22 -4.59
N SER A 62 -12.42 13.37 -3.71
CA SER A 62 -12.28 13.53 -2.26
C SER A 62 -11.04 12.79 -1.76
N ILE A 63 -10.41 13.31 -0.70
CA ILE A 63 -9.27 12.68 -0.01
C ILE A 63 -9.63 12.57 1.47
N PHE A 64 -9.44 11.38 2.04
CA PHE A 64 -9.72 11.12 3.44
C PHE A 64 -8.48 10.57 4.12
N TRP A 65 -8.05 11.23 5.19
CA TRP A 65 -7.05 10.72 6.12
C TRP A 65 -7.71 10.37 7.45
N ARG A 66 -7.50 9.14 7.88
CA ARG A 66 -8.06 8.56 9.11
C ARG A 66 -6.95 8.01 10.00
N ASP A 67 -7.11 8.15 11.31
CA ASP A 67 -6.25 7.46 12.28
C ASP A 67 -6.74 6.03 12.56
N LYS A 68 -6.05 5.33 13.48
CA LYS A 68 -6.37 3.97 13.92
C LYS A 68 -7.78 3.80 14.49
N ASP A 69 -8.37 4.88 15.00
CA ASP A 69 -9.70 4.91 15.61
C ASP A 69 -10.76 5.47 14.63
N ASN A 70 -10.39 5.59 13.34
CA ASN A 70 -11.21 6.15 12.26
C ASN A 70 -11.59 7.63 12.44
N ASN A 71 -10.86 8.38 13.27
CA ASN A 71 -11.05 9.81 13.41
C ASN A 71 -10.55 10.55 12.16
N ALA A 72 -11.31 11.56 11.70
CA ALA A 72 -10.88 12.41 10.60
C ALA A 72 -9.69 13.28 11.00
N MET A 73 -8.56 13.09 10.31
CA MET A 73 -7.38 13.97 10.37
C MET A 73 -7.47 15.08 9.34
N LEU A 74 -7.91 14.74 8.12
CA LEU A 74 -8.07 15.67 7.01
C LEU A 74 -9.12 15.09 6.05
N ASN A 75 -10.12 15.89 5.70
CA ASN A 75 -11.03 15.60 4.60
C ASN A 75 -10.90 16.70 3.55
N VAL A 76 -10.71 16.33 2.30
CA VAL A 76 -10.77 17.28 1.17
C VAL A 76 -11.97 16.86 0.34
N ILE A 77 -12.94 17.76 0.14
CA ILE A 77 -14.18 17.47 -0.60
C ILE A 77 -14.33 18.54 -1.67
N ARG A 78 -14.44 18.14 -2.95
CA ARG A 78 -14.67 19.07 -4.08
C ARG A 78 -13.67 20.25 -4.14
N LYS A 79 -12.39 20.00 -3.80
CA LYS A 79 -11.31 21.02 -3.68
C LYS A 79 -11.52 22.07 -2.58
N GLU A 80 -12.67 22.08 -1.90
CA GLU A 80 -12.78 22.79 -0.63
C GLU A 80 -12.04 21.95 0.41
N THR A 81 -10.96 22.52 0.93
CA THR A 81 -10.28 21.93 2.08
C THR A 81 -11.12 22.27 3.29
N THR A 82 -12.14 21.47 3.55
CA THR A 82 -12.79 21.51 4.85
C THR A 82 -11.85 20.81 5.81
N GLU A 83 -11.07 21.58 6.56
CA GLU A 83 -10.34 21.10 7.74
C GLU A 83 -11.35 20.56 8.79
N SER A 84 -11.99 19.44 8.51
CA SER A 84 -12.91 18.78 9.42
C SER A 84 -12.07 17.90 10.35
N PHE A 85 -11.49 18.56 11.35
CA PHE A 85 -10.91 17.86 12.49
C PHE A 85 -12.06 17.42 13.39
N GLU A 86 -12.58 16.21 13.17
CA GLU A 86 -13.55 15.62 14.10
C GLU A 86 -12.88 15.36 15.46
N CYS A 87 -11.56 15.10 15.46
CA CYS A 87 -10.77 14.90 16.67
C CYS A 87 -9.86 16.10 17.00
N ARG A 88 -9.92 16.55 18.26
CA ARG A 88 -9.11 17.69 18.76
C ARG A 88 -7.60 17.46 18.64
N ASN A 89 -7.14 16.21 18.65
CA ASN A 89 -5.72 15.86 18.67
C ASN A 89 -4.97 16.20 17.37
N PHE A 90 -5.68 16.41 16.26
CA PHE A 90 -5.08 16.72 14.94
C PHE A 90 -5.23 18.18 14.52
N ARG A 91 -6.03 18.96 15.26
CA ARG A 91 -6.33 20.35 14.93
C ARG A 91 -5.04 21.19 14.91
N GLY A 92 -4.75 21.82 13.77
CA GLY A 92 -3.56 22.66 13.57
C GLY A 92 -2.23 21.89 13.47
N ARG A 93 -2.26 20.55 13.56
CA ARG A 93 -1.08 19.69 13.46
C ARG A 93 -0.96 19.03 12.10
N VAL A 94 -2.04 18.93 11.32
CA VAL A 94 -2.03 18.30 10.00
C VAL A 94 -1.90 19.36 8.90
N LYS A 95 -1.02 19.12 7.93
CA LYS A 95 -0.87 19.96 6.73
C LYS A 95 -0.80 19.08 5.49
N GLY A 96 -1.73 19.28 4.55
CA GLY A 96 -1.69 18.65 3.23
C GLY A 96 -0.92 19.48 2.18
N PHE A 97 -0.89 18.97 0.94
CA PHE A 97 -0.25 19.63 -0.21
C PHE A 97 -1.22 19.81 -1.38
N PRO A 98 -2.17 20.77 -1.31
CA PRO A 98 -3.20 20.96 -2.35
C PRO A 98 -2.65 21.09 -3.77
N ASP A 99 -1.52 21.76 -3.94
CA ASP A 99 -0.86 21.95 -5.24
C ASP A 99 -0.32 20.65 -5.86
N GLN A 100 -0.18 19.59 -5.06
CA GLN A 100 0.34 18.29 -5.48
C GLN A 100 -0.75 17.24 -5.68
N TYR A 101 -2.01 17.51 -5.29
CA TYR A 101 -3.11 16.54 -5.42
C TYR A 101 -3.36 16.15 -6.89
N ARG A 102 -3.22 17.10 -7.83
CA ARG A 102 -3.33 16.83 -9.27
C ARG A 102 -2.23 15.90 -9.81
N LYS A 103 -1.10 15.81 -9.09
CA LYS A 103 0.04 14.95 -9.41
C LYS A 103 -0.04 13.61 -8.67
N GLY A 104 -1.16 13.32 -8.00
CA GLY A 104 -1.35 12.08 -7.25
C GLY A 104 -0.64 12.04 -5.88
N ASN A 105 -0.06 13.15 -5.41
CA ASN A 105 0.56 13.18 -4.09
C ASN A 105 -0.42 13.77 -3.07
N PHE A 106 -0.95 12.90 -2.22
CA PHE A 106 -1.91 13.17 -1.16
C PHE A 106 -1.30 13.03 0.24
N SER A 107 0.03 13.09 0.33
CA SER A 107 0.77 13.00 1.59
C SER A 107 0.37 14.13 2.54
N ILE A 108 0.58 13.92 3.83
CA ILE A 108 0.37 14.96 4.85
C ILE A 108 1.60 15.07 5.75
N ILE A 109 1.80 16.23 6.34
CA ILE A 109 2.68 16.42 7.48
C ILE A 109 1.84 16.34 8.75
N LEU A 110 2.26 15.50 9.70
CA LEU A 110 1.77 15.52 11.08
C LEU A 110 2.83 16.18 11.95
N LYS A 111 2.48 17.32 12.55
CA LYS A 111 3.38 18.15 13.33
C LYS A 111 3.47 17.75 14.79
N ASN A 112 4.63 18.01 15.39
CA ASN A 112 4.88 17.84 16.82
C ASN A 112 4.40 16.48 17.34
N VAL A 113 4.91 15.39 16.77
CA VAL A 113 4.47 14.02 17.07
C VAL A 113 4.73 13.63 18.53
N SER A 114 3.81 12.85 19.07
CA SER A 114 3.82 12.33 20.43
C SER A 114 3.69 10.81 20.44
N LEU A 115 3.96 10.15 21.57
CA LEU A 115 3.75 8.71 21.71
C LEU A 115 2.31 8.26 21.44
N LEU A 116 1.32 9.15 21.62
CA LEU A 116 -0.10 8.87 21.38
C LEU A 116 -0.42 8.78 19.89
N ASP A 117 0.37 9.44 19.04
CA ASP A 117 0.24 9.40 17.58
C ASP A 117 0.81 8.08 17.00
N ARG A 118 1.39 7.19 17.82
CA ARG A 118 1.79 5.86 17.34
C ARG A 118 0.55 5.08 16.86
N GLY A 119 0.64 4.49 15.68
CA GLY A 119 -0.40 3.63 15.16
C GLY A 119 -0.48 3.59 13.65
N ALA A 120 -1.50 2.88 13.18
CA ALA A 120 -1.85 2.84 11.77
C ALA A 120 -2.68 4.07 11.39
N TYR A 121 -2.43 4.56 10.19
CA TYR A 121 -3.14 5.64 9.54
C TYR A 121 -3.56 5.17 8.16
N GLU A 122 -4.66 5.71 7.65
CA GLU A 122 -5.19 5.35 6.34
C GLU A 122 -5.43 6.59 5.48
N CYS A 123 -4.92 6.55 4.27
CA CYS A 123 -5.22 7.48 3.20
C CYS A 123 -6.14 6.80 2.20
N HIS A 124 -7.31 7.39 1.94
CA HIS A 124 -8.29 6.87 1.00
C HIS A 124 -8.70 7.94 -0.02
N VAL A 125 -8.59 7.59 -1.30
CA VAL A 125 -8.98 8.40 -2.46
C VAL A 125 -10.00 7.61 -3.30
N PRO A 126 -11.30 7.73 -3.01
CA PRO A 126 -12.33 6.88 -3.62
C PRO A 126 -12.43 7.04 -5.13
N ALA A 127 -12.11 8.23 -5.66
CA ALA A 127 -12.22 8.55 -7.08
C ALA A 127 -11.33 7.67 -7.97
N VAL A 128 -10.30 7.03 -7.40
CA VAL A 128 -9.38 6.14 -8.11
C VAL A 128 -9.23 4.78 -7.42
N ASP A 129 -10.14 4.45 -6.50
CA ASP A 129 -10.12 3.24 -5.67
C ASP A 129 -8.71 2.98 -5.08
N PHE A 130 -8.15 4.03 -4.47
CA PHE A 130 -6.81 3.99 -3.89
C PHE A 130 -6.87 4.11 -2.39
N MET A 131 -6.24 3.15 -1.71
CA MET A 131 -6.12 3.11 -0.26
C MET A 131 -4.67 2.75 0.10
N CYS A 132 -4.08 3.51 1.02
CA CYS A 132 -2.76 3.21 1.56
C CYS A 132 -2.75 3.31 3.08
N ARG A 133 -2.18 2.30 3.72
CA ARG A 133 -1.97 2.22 5.16
C ARG A 133 -0.57 2.68 5.51
N VAL A 134 -0.44 3.56 6.49
CA VAL A 134 0.84 4.04 7.00
C VAL A 134 0.95 3.68 8.48
N GLN A 135 1.98 2.91 8.83
CA GLN A 135 2.29 2.54 10.20
C GLN A 135 3.32 3.53 10.77
N LEU A 136 2.90 4.39 11.68
CA LEU A 136 3.77 5.36 12.35
C LEU A 136 4.33 4.77 13.64
N ALA A 137 5.65 4.61 13.69
CA ALA A 137 6.41 4.33 14.89
C ALA A 137 6.94 5.66 15.47
N VAL A 138 6.71 5.87 16.77
CA VAL A 138 7.23 7.04 17.50
C VAL A 138 8.16 6.56 18.60
N SER A 139 9.40 7.03 18.56
CA SER A 139 10.44 6.77 19.56
C SER A 139 10.75 8.05 20.34
N GLY A 140 11.57 7.94 21.39
CA GLY A 140 11.99 9.07 22.22
C GLY A 140 12.91 10.04 21.48
N GLU A 141 14.07 10.34 22.05
CA GLU A 141 15.06 11.19 21.38
C GLU A 141 15.70 10.49 20.18
N ARG A 142 16.07 11.29 19.18
CA ARG A 142 16.85 10.81 18.04
C ARG A 142 18.22 10.36 18.55
N PRO A 143 18.69 9.15 18.19
CA PRO A 143 20.07 8.76 18.47
C PRO A 143 21.00 9.84 17.92
N ALA A 144 21.90 10.37 18.76
CA ALA A 144 22.87 11.36 18.32
C ALA A 144 23.62 10.81 17.10
N SER A 145 23.51 11.54 15.98
CA SER A 145 24.21 11.19 14.74
C SER A 145 25.71 11.24 15.01
N THR A 146 26.33 10.09 15.22
CA THR A 146 27.78 9.97 15.02
C THR A 146 27.96 10.12 13.52
N SER A 147 28.49 11.27 13.08
CA SER A 147 28.65 11.63 11.67
C SER A 147 29.31 10.48 10.88
N PRO A 148 28.61 9.83 9.93
CA PRO A 148 29.24 8.92 8.99
C PRO A 148 29.90 9.74 7.87
N ALA A 149 31.10 9.33 7.47
CA ALA A 149 31.86 9.90 6.36
C ALA A 149 31.03 10.05 5.07
N PRO A 150 31.36 11.02 4.19
CA PRO A 150 30.59 11.29 2.99
C PRO A 150 30.77 10.13 1.99
N GLY A 151 29.69 9.36 1.81
CA GLY A 151 29.64 8.30 0.79
C GLY A 151 28.76 7.13 1.19
N SER A 152 27.44 7.31 1.24
CA SER A 152 26.53 6.18 1.20
C SER A 152 25.27 6.52 0.41
N SER A 153 25.17 5.86 -0.75
CA SER A 153 24.08 5.86 -1.69
C SER A 153 22.72 5.70 -1.01
N VAL A 154 21.82 6.65 -1.29
CA VAL A 154 20.38 6.57 -0.96
C VAL A 154 19.83 5.30 -1.60
N HIS A 155 19.49 4.30 -0.78
CA HIS A 155 18.65 3.19 -1.24
C HIS A 155 17.20 3.67 -1.17
N GLY A 156 16.60 3.86 -2.35
CA GLY A 156 15.17 4.00 -2.50
C GLY A 156 14.48 2.85 -1.77
N GLY A 157 13.41 3.17 -1.04
CA GLY A 157 12.61 2.17 -0.33
C GLY A 157 12.31 1.00 -1.25
N ALA A 158 12.86 -0.16 -0.90
CA ALA A 158 12.57 -1.39 -1.59
C ALA A 158 11.08 -1.67 -1.42
N VAL A 159 10.34 -1.68 -2.54
CA VAL A 159 9.11 -2.46 -2.60
C VAL A 159 9.52 -3.86 -2.18
N THR A 160 8.95 -4.37 -1.08
CA THR A 160 9.37 -5.62 -0.47
C THR A 160 9.27 -6.75 -1.51
N LEU A 161 10.43 -7.07 -2.11
CA LEU A 161 10.60 -8.16 -3.05
C LEU A 161 10.09 -9.48 -2.45
N HIS A 162 10.06 -9.57 -1.12
CA HIS A 162 9.50 -10.72 -0.40
C HIS A 162 8.06 -11.06 -0.80
N SER A 163 7.15 -10.08 -0.94
CA SER A 163 5.77 -10.39 -1.32
C SER A 163 5.67 -10.85 -2.77
N LEU A 164 6.33 -10.12 -3.68
CA LEU A 164 6.32 -10.45 -5.11
C LEU A 164 7.05 -11.78 -5.42
N HIS A 165 8.14 -12.05 -4.70
CA HIS A 165 8.94 -13.27 -4.82
C HIS A 165 8.19 -14.48 -4.23
N LEU A 166 7.48 -14.34 -3.11
CA LEU A 166 6.63 -15.38 -2.57
C LEU A 166 5.44 -15.68 -3.50
N THR A 167 4.83 -14.65 -4.11
CA THR A 167 3.76 -14.85 -5.10
C THR A 167 4.28 -15.49 -6.38
N LEU A 168 5.48 -15.13 -6.84
CA LEU A 168 6.09 -15.74 -8.02
C LEU A 168 6.46 -17.21 -7.75
N LEU A 169 7.00 -17.50 -6.56
CA LEU A 169 7.33 -18.85 -6.12
C LEU A 169 6.06 -19.71 -5.99
N SER A 170 4.97 -19.17 -5.44
CA SER A 170 3.70 -19.90 -5.30
C SER A 170 3.03 -20.17 -6.65
N VAL A 171 3.11 -19.23 -7.60
CA VAL A 171 2.63 -19.42 -8.98
C VAL A 171 3.49 -20.45 -9.72
N LEU A 172 4.82 -20.42 -9.53
CA LEU A 172 5.71 -21.41 -10.12
C LEU A 172 5.44 -22.82 -9.56
N LEU A 173 5.23 -22.94 -8.25
CA LEU A 173 4.85 -24.19 -7.58
C LEU A 173 3.51 -24.73 -8.08
N SER A 174 2.48 -23.88 -8.24
CA SER A 174 1.18 -24.33 -8.74
C SER A 174 1.23 -24.78 -10.21
N VAL A 175 2.04 -24.13 -11.04
CA VAL A 175 2.31 -24.57 -12.42
C VAL A 175 3.08 -25.89 -12.46
N LEU A 176 4.13 -26.04 -11.63
CA LEU A 176 4.93 -27.27 -11.55
C LEU A 176 4.13 -28.47 -11.05
N VAL A 177 3.34 -28.28 -9.98
CA VAL A 177 2.44 -29.32 -9.45
C VAL A 177 1.34 -29.66 -10.46
N GLY A 178 0.79 -28.67 -11.16
CA GLY A 178 -0.15 -28.91 -12.27
C GLY A 178 0.47 -29.74 -13.39
N SER A 179 1.73 -29.47 -13.75
CA SER A 179 2.44 -30.25 -14.78
C SER A 179 2.83 -31.67 -14.35
N GLU A 180 3.22 -31.88 -13.09
CA GLU A 180 3.59 -33.19 -12.55
C GLU A 180 2.37 -34.11 -12.39
N LEU A 181 1.24 -33.58 -11.91
CA LEU A 181 -0.03 -34.32 -11.82
C LEU A 181 -0.57 -34.71 -13.20
N CYS A 182 -0.30 -33.90 -14.23
CA CYS A 182 -0.62 -34.18 -15.63
C CYS A 182 0.32 -35.23 -16.27
N PHE A 183 1.51 -35.51 -15.69
CA PHE A 183 2.51 -36.43 -16.26
C PHE A 183 2.44 -37.85 -15.67
N PHE A 184 1.88 -38.01 -14.47
CA PHE A 184 1.77 -39.29 -13.76
C PHE A 184 0.40 -40.00 -13.90
N SER A 185 -0.54 -39.45 -14.67
CA SER A 185 -1.86 -40.07 -14.90
C SER A 185 -2.14 -40.44 -16.36
#